data_AF-A0A1H4VQZ6-F1
#
_entry.id   AF-A0A1H4VQZ6-F1
#
_cell.length_a   1.000
_cell.length_b   1.000
_cell.length_c   1.000
_cell.angle_alpha   90.00
_cell.angle_beta   90.00
_cell.angle_gamma   90.00
#
_symmetry.space_group_name_H-M   'P 1'
#
loop_
_entity.id
_entity.type
_entity.pdbx_description
1 polymer ?
#
loop_
_entity_poly.entity_id
_entity_poly.type
_entity_poly.pdbx_seq_one_letter_code
_entity_poly.pdbx_strand_id
1 'polypeptide(L)'
;MDITDLGTGKVTKAGLPKASDQPVDCFYVYPTVSNDLALNAQAVASPEVRSIATMQAARFSGMCRVFAPLYPQVPLAALAPASLLSIKPAFDTAYEAVRSAWRDYLSRDNGGRGVVFLGHSQGTHMLRKLLREEVDSNASVRSKVVGAFLLGGNVTTAPGSTRGGDFRNIPTCTSRGEYGCVVAYSTSASSPALSLFGDSAEDVTGAAVGLPVGAGRAVVCTDPAKLADEQGPVGVTMPSRPFAPGLMAALLQVTAYPQGWPTSSSTWTIGAGRGVGQCTGGKNNLYRITLSGPQTINELPLYQTHLIDLNFGLERLVSIARSQAASWQAR
;
A
#
# COMPACT_ATOMS: atom_id res chain seq x y z
N MET A 1 3.91 17.80 -7.86
CA MET A 1 3.67 17.25 -9.21
C MET A 1 2.30 17.64 -9.68
N ASP A 2 2.18 18.14 -10.91
CA ASP A 2 0.91 18.55 -11.49
C ASP A 2 0.07 17.32 -11.85
N ILE A 3 -1.25 17.49 -11.87
CA ILE A 3 -2.20 16.40 -12.10
C ILE A 3 -3.42 16.91 -12.85
N THR A 4 -3.82 16.15 -13.88
CA THR A 4 -5.07 16.39 -14.62
C THR A 4 -6.11 15.37 -14.20
N ASP A 5 -7.29 15.85 -13.87
CA ASP A 5 -8.46 15.01 -13.64
C ASP A 5 -9.28 14.87 -14.93
N LEU A 6 -9.28 13.69 -15.55
CA LEU A 6 -10.01 13.44 -16.80
C LEU A 6 -11.53 13.46 -16.65
N GLY A 7 -12.05 13.24 -15.44
CA GLY A 7 -13.50 13.31 -15.20
C GLY A 7 -14.04 14.73 -15.18
N THR A 8 -13.20 15.72 -14.86
CA THR A 8 -13.61 17.14 -14.73
C THR A 8 -12.88 18.09 -15.68
N GLY A 9 -11.79 17.64 -16.31
CA GLY A 9 -10.86 18.49 -17.06
C GLY A 9 -9.99 19.40 -16.18
N LYS A 10 -10.11 19.31 -14.85
CA LYS A 10 -9.39 20.19 -13.92
C LYS A 10 -7.90 19.84 -13.91
N VAL A 11 -7.06 20.85 -14.14
CA VAL A 11 -5.61 20.75 -13.96
C VAL A 11 -5.22 21.38 -12.62
N THR A 12 -4.58 20.60 -11.76
CA THR A 12 -3.97 21.10 -10.53
C THR A 12 -2.47 21.22 -10.76
N LYS A 13 -1.94 22.44 -10.70
CA LYS A 13 -0.52 22.72 -10.93
C LYS A 13 0.36 22.08 -9.86
N ALA A 14 1.61 21.80 -10.21
CA ALA A 14 2.59 21.28 -9.28
C ALA A 14 2.87 22.28 -8.15
N GLY A 15 2.50 21.93 -6.91
CA GLY A 15 3.25 22.37 -5.74
C GLY A 15 4.33 21.34 -5.46
N LEU A 16 5.59 21.72 -5.47
CA LEU A 16 6.64 20.96 -4.80
C LEU A 16 6.98 21.74 -3.54
N PRO A 17 6.68 21.24 -2.33
CA PRO A 17 7.29 21.79 -1.12
C PRO A 17 8.81 21.66 -1.27
N LYS A 18 9.57 22.59 -0.70
CA LYS A 18 11.03 22.41 -0.64
C LYS A 18 11.31 21.18 0.23
N ALA A 19 12.42 20.48 -0.02
CA ALA A 19 12.80 19.33 0.82
C ALA A 19 12.96 19.71 2.32
N SER A 20 13.27 20.98 2.61
CA SER A 20 13.28 21.57 3.95
C SER A 20 11.91 21.59 4.64
N ASP A 21 10.83 21.51 3.87
CA ASP A 21 9.45 21.69 4.34
C ASP A 21 8.78 20.33 4.63
N GLN A 22 9.51 19.22 4.46
CA GLN A 22 9.03 17.88 4.75
C GLN A 22 9.36 17.56 6.23
N PRO A 23 8.37 17.41 7.11
CA PRO A 23 8.62 17.21 8.53
C PRO A 23 8.88 15.75 8.93
N VAL A 24 8.48 14.82 8.06
CA VAL A 24 8.53 13.38 8.30
C VAL A 24 9.15 12.67 7.09
N ASP A 25 9.47 11.40 7.26
CA ASP A 25 10.01 10.53 6.23
C ASP A 25 8.96 9.47 5.85
N CYS A 26 9.02 8.99 4.61
CA CYS A 26 8.24 7.84 4.18
C CYS A 26 9.18 6.66 3.94
N PHE A 27 8.95 5.54 4.60
CA PHE A 27 9.65 4.29 4.35
C PHE A 27 8.73 3.38 3.52
N TYR A 28 8.97 3.36 2.21
CA TYR A 28 8.14 2.67 1.22
C TYR A 28 8.76 1.34 0.79
N VAL A 29 8.04 0.24 1.02
CA VAL A 29 8.43 -1.08 0.53
C VAL A 29 7.50 -1.48 -0.61
N TYR A 30 8.06 -1.57 -1.82
CA TYR A 30 7.31 -1.81 -3.05
C TYR A 30 6.76 -3.25 -3.14
N PRO A 31 5.71 -3.50 -3.95
CA PRO A 31 5.13 -4.84 -4.13
C PRO A 31 5.93 -5.70 -5.11
N THR A 32 5.52 -6.95 -5.31
CA THR A 32 6.01 -7.78 -6.41
C THR A 32 5.77 -7.10 -7.77
N VAL A 33 6.85 -6.83 -8.50
CA VAL A 33 6.82 -6.13 -9.80
C VAL A 33 7.81 -6.70 -10.81
N SER A 34 8.90 -7.33 -10.34
CA SER A 34 10.00 -7.76 -11.19
C SER A 34 9.56 -8.84 -12.20
N ASN A 35 10.14 -8.74 -13.41
CA ASN A 35 10.01 -9.74 -14.47
C ASN A 35 11.03 -10.88 -14.37
N ASP A 36 11.87 -10.91 -13.32
CA ASP A 36 12.86 -11.95 -13.10
C ASP A 36 12.19 -13.35 -12.99
N LEU A 37 12.92 -14.38 -13.40
CA LEU A 37 12.49 -15.77 -13.36
C LEU A 37 13.12 -16.54 -12.20
N ALA A 38 14.15 -15.98 -11.57
CA ALA A 38 14.73 -16.53 -10.35
C ALA A 38 13.72 -16.51 -9.19
N LEU A 39 13.96 -17.32 -8.17
CA LEU A 39 13.09 -17.39 -6.98
C LEU A 39 13.05 -16.05 -6.22
N ASN A 40 14.16 -15.31 -6.24
CA ASN A 40 14.28 -13.95 -5.75
C ASN A 40 14.88 -13.08 -6.84
N ALA A 41 14.26 -11.94 -7.12
CA ALA A 41 14.74 -11.00 -8.11
C ALA A 41 16.04 -10.31 -7.67
N GLN A 42 16.83 -9.84 -8.62
CA GLN A 42 17.94 -8.94 -8.30
C GLN A 42 17.43 -7.63 -7.67
N ALA A 43 18.10 -7.17 -6.60
CA ALA A 43 17.78 -5.93 -5.91
C ALA A 43 18.31 -4.71 -6.69
N VAL A 44 17.71 -4.44 -7.86
CA VAL A 44 18.09 -3.34 -8.75
C VAL A 44 16.91 -2.41 -9.02
N ALA A 45 17.20 -1.13 -9.26
CA ALA A 45 16.19 -0.15 -9.68
C ALA A 45 15.86 -0.31 -11.17
N SER A 46 15.32 -1.48 -11.54
CA SER A 46 14.86 -1.79 -12.89
C SER A 46 13.70 -0.87 -13.32
N PRO A 47 13.41 -0.77 -14.63
CA PRO A 47 12.32 0.09 -15.12
C PRO A 47 10.98 -0.16 -14.41
N GLU A 48 10.62 -1.42 -14.17
CA GLU A 48 9.38 -1.79 -13.50
C GLU A 48 9.37 -1.43 -12.00
N VAL A 49 10.51 -1.55 -11.30
CA VAL A 49 10.67 -1.08 -9.91
C VAL A 49 10.52 0.43 -9.83
N ARG A 50 11.11 1.18 -10.77
CA ARG A 50 10.95 2.64 -10.84
C ARG A 50 9.52 3.05 -11.16
N SER A 51 8.86 2.34 -12.08
CA SER A 51 7.45 2.61 -12.43
C SER A 51 6.52 2.39 -11.24
N ILE A 52 6.65 1.30 -10.49
CA ILE A 52 5.78 1.04 -9.34
C ILE A 52 6.04 2.00 -8.18
N ALA A 53 7.31 2.34 -7.91
CA ALA A 53 7.65 3.33 -6.89
C ALA A 53 7.10 4.71 -7.23
N THR A 54 7.15 5.10 -8.51
CA THR A 54 6.52 6.32 -8.98
C THR A 54 5.01 6.26 -8.77
N MET A 55 4.36 5.19 -9.24
CA MET A 55 2.91 5.02 -9.18
C MET A 55 2.34 5.01 -7.77
N GLN A 56 3.03 4.40 -6.81
CA GLN A 56 2.49 4.21 -5.46
C GLN A 56 2.99 5.23 -4.43
N ALA A 57 4.27 5.61 -4.48
CA ALA A 57 4.88 6.41 -3.43
C ALA A 57 5.13 7.87 -3.81
N ALA A 58 5.29 8.18 -5.10
CA ALA A 58 5.79 9.52 -5.46
C ALA A 58 4.80 10.64 -5.10
N ARG A 59 3.48 10.41 -5.07
CA ARG A 59 2.51 11.41 -4.57
C ARG A 59 2.75 11.83 -3.12
N PHE A 60 3.32 10.96 -2.29
CA PHE A 60 3.71 11.27 -0.91
C PHE A 60 4.96 12.16 -0.83
N SER A 61 5.74 12.30 -1.90
CA SER A 61 6.92 13.21 -1.90
C SER A 61 6.55 14.69 -1.73
N GLY A 62 5.27 15.04 -1.82
CA GLY A 62 4.79 16.36 -1.40
C GLY A 62 4.66 16.56 0.12
N MET A 63 4.96 15.55 0.95
CA MET A 63 4.87 15.66 2.42
C MET A 63 6.02 14.99 3.18
N CYS A 64 6.77 14.09 2.55
CA CYS A 64 7.83 13.34 3.21
C CYS A 64 9.03 13.07 2.29
N ARG A 65 10.21 12.88 2.88
CA ARG A 65 11.37 12.32 2.17
C ARG A 65 11.11 10.83 1.95
N VAL A 66 11.07 10.37 0.70
CA VAL A 66 10.74 8.97 0.40
C VAL A 66 12.02 8.13 0.34
N PHE A 67 12.11 7.16 1.23
CA PHE A 67 13.11 6.09 1.25
C PHE A 67 12.46 4.81 0.72
N ALA A 68 13.01 4.26 -0.36
CA ALA A 68 12.49 3.08 -1.03
C ALA A 68 13.63 2.06 -1.23
N PRO A 69 13.87 1.16 -0.27
CA PRO A 69 14.97 0.21 -0.37
C PRO A 69 14.75 -0.79 -1.49
N LEU A 70 15.81 -1.06 -2.26
CA LEU A 70 15.84 -2.18 -3.20
C LEU A 70 16.03 -3.47 -2.41
N TYR A 71 15.15 -4.45 -2.65
CA TYR A 71 15.19 -5.73 -1.98
C TYR A 71 14.92 -6.87 -2.97
N PRO A 72 15.45 -8.08 -2.71
CA PRO A 72 15.31 -9.24 -3.59
C PRO A 72 13.91 -9.86 -3.44
N GLN A 73 12.90 -9.14 -3.91
CA GLN A 73 11.50 -9.53 -3.94
C GLN A 73 11.30 -10.91 -4.59
N VAL A 74 10.25 -11.64 -4.19
CA VAL A 74 9.79 -12.78 -4.98
C VAL A 74 9.09 -12.22 -6.23
N PRO A 75 9.58 -12.48 -7.45
CA PRO A 75 9.07 -11.88 -8.68
C PRO A 75 7.71 -12.48 -9.10
N LEU A 76 7.05 -11.84 -10.07
CA LEU A 76 5.69 -12.20 -10.50
C LEU A 76 5.57 -13.67 -10.92
N ALA A 77 6.55 -14.18 -11.67
CA ALA A 77 6.56 -15.56 -12.16
C ALA A 77 6.68 -16.60 -11.02
N ALA A 78 7.31 -16.23 -9.91
CA ALA A 78 7.57 -17.13 -8.78
C ALA A 78 6.55 -16.97 -7.63
N LEU A 79 5.77 -15.88 -7.59
CA LEU A 79 4.96 -15.52 -6.42
C LEU A 79 3.89 -16.56 -6.06
N ALA A 80 3.11 -17.00 -7.04
CA ALA A 80 2.06 -18.00 -6.82
C ALA A 80 2.62 -19.34 -6.34
N PRO A 81 3.60 -19.98 -7.03
CA PRO A 81 4.19 -21.23 -6.53
C PRO A 81 4.92 -21.03 -5.20
N ALA A 82 5.62 -19.92 -4.98
CA ALA A 82 6.30 -19.66 -3.72
C ALA A 82 5.34 -19.55 -2.53
N SER A 83 4.16 -18.94 -2.74
CA SER A 83 3.14 -18.82 -1.69
C SER A 83 2.45 -20.17 -1.43
N LEU A 84 2.00 -20.85 -2.49
CA LEU A 84 1.28 -22.12 -2.37
C LEU A 84 2.14 -23.25 -1.79
N LEU A 85 3.42 -23.30 -2.18
CA LEU A 85 4.37 -24.29 -1.67
C LEU A 85 5.07 -23.82 -0.39
N SER A 86 4.70 -22.65 0.15
CA SER A 86 5.31 -22.05 1.35
C SER A 86 6.84 -22.06 1.29
N ILE A 87 7.41 -21.56 0.18
CA ILE A 87 8.87 -21.45 -0.01
C ILE A 87 9.40 -20.29 0.86
N LYS A 88 9.40 -20.52 2.16
CA LYS A 88 9.78 -19.57 3.21
C LYS A 88 11.17 -18.95 2.99
N PRO A 89 12.22 -19.67 2.54
CA PRO A 89 13.52 -19.06 2.29
C PRO A 89 13.49 -17.87 1.32
N ALA A 90 12.58 -17.87 0.34
CA ALA A 90 12.44 -16.78 -0.61
C ALA A 90 11.93 -15.50 0.07
N PHE A 91 10.91 -15.64 0.92
CA PHE A 91 10.36 -14.53 1.68
C PHE A 91 11.29 -14.07 2.82
N ASP A 92 12.01 -14.99 3.46
CA ASP A 92 13.01 -14.66 4.48
C ASP A 92 14.14 -13.81 3.89
N THR A 93 14.64 -14.18 2.70
CA THR A 93 15.67 -13.41 1.98
C THR A 93 15.19 -11.99 1.66
N ALA A 94 13.97 -11.86 1.16
CA ALA A 94 13.35 -10.56 0.91
C ALA A 94 13.21 -9.73 2.22
N TYR A 95 12.75 -10.37 3.30
CA TYR A 95 12.55 -9.71 4.58
C TYR A 95 13.86 -9.22 5.21
N GLU A 96 14.90 -10.04 5.23
CA GLU A 96 16.17 -9.63 5.86
C GLU A 96 16.82 -8.45 5.12
N ALA A 97 16.66 -8.35 3.80
CA ALA A 97 17.09 -7.18 3.06
C ALA A 97 16.30 -5.91 3.46
N VAL A 98 14.97 -6.00 3.58
CA VAL A 98 14.12 -4.89 4.05
C VAL A 98 14.48 -4.48 5.47
N ARG A 99 14.70 -5.45 6.36
CA ARG A 99 15.10 -5.22 7.76
C ARG A 99 16.47 -4.58 7.86
N SER A 100 17.44 -5.04 7.08
CA SER A 100 18.76 -4.41 7.00
C SER A 100 18.65 -2.96 6.54
N ALA A 101 17.87 -2.70 5.49
CA ALA A 101 17.67 -1.35 4.98
C ALA A 101 16.94 -0.43 5.99
N TRP A 102 15.98 -0.97 6.77
CA TRP A 102 15.34 -0.24 7.85
C TRP A 102 16.34 0.18 8.93
N ARG A 103 17.22 -0.72 9.36
CA ARG A 103 18.25 -0.43 10.37
C ARG A 103 19.28 0.59 9.88
N ASP A 104 19.67 0.45 8.62
CA ASP A 104 20.54 1.42 7.94
C ASP A 104 19.91 2.82 7.89
N TYR A 105 18.65 2.91 7.46
CA TYR A 105 17.89 4.15 7.45
C TYR A 105 17.76 4.75 8.85
N LEU A 106 17.41 3.94 9.84
CA LEU A 106 17.19 4.42 11.21
C LEU A 106 18.48 4.96 11.85
N SER A 107 19.63 4.36 11.53
CA SER A 107 20.93 4.75 12.08
C SER A 107 21.60 5.92 11.34
N ARG A 108 21.43 6.03 10.02
CA ARG A 108 22.15 7.02 9.20
C ARG A 108 21.29 8.19 8.72
N ASP A 109 20.02 7.94 8.41
CA ASP A 109 19.22 8.86 7.59
C ASP A 109 18.01 9.48 8.34
N ASN A 110 17.42 8.74 9.29
CA ASN A 110 16.20 9.15 9.98
C ASN A 110 16.40 10.39 10.86
N GLY A 111 17.52 10.46 11.60
CA GLY A 111 17.84 11.61 12.45
C GLY A 111 16.76 11.98 13.48
N GLY A 112 15.94 11.01 13.92
CA GLY A 112 14.86 11.23 14.89
C GLY A 112 13.51 11.67 14.30
N ARG A 113 13.40 11.75 12.97
CA ARG A 113 12.19 12.19 12.27
C ARG A 113 11.05 11.17 12.39
N GLY A 114 9.81 11.65 12.31
CA GLY A 114 8.64 10.78 12.21
C GLY A 114 8.66 9.99 10.91
N VAL A 115 8.04 8.80 10.90
CA VAL A 115 8.05 7.86 9.77
C VAL A 115 6.63 7.45 9.42
N VAL A 116 6.28 7.63 8.14
CA VAL A 116 5.12 7.01 7.51
C VAL A 116 5.57 5.75 6.79
N PHE A 117 5.02 4.60 7.15
CA PHE A 117 5.31 3.34 6.45
C PHE A 117 4.31 3.17 5.31
N LEU A 118 4.80 2.83 4.12
CA LEU A 118 3.97 2.62 2.94
C LEU A 118 4.27 1.23 2.36
N GLY A 119 3.26 0.37 2.29
CA GLY A 119 3.38 -0.97 1.72
C GLY A 119 2.17 -1.31 0.86
N HIS A 120 2.44 -2.11 -0.18
CA HIS A 120 1.41 -2.79 -0.94
C HIS A 120 1.79 -4.24 -1.20
N SER A 121 0.82 -5.16 -1.25
CA SER A 121 1.03 -6.56 -1.62
C SER A 121 2.18 -7.18 -0.81
N GLN A 122 3.19 -7.77 -1.46
CA GLN A 122 4.39 -8.30 -0.79
C GLN A 122 5.08 -7.27 0.13
N GLY A 123 5.17 -6.00 -0.25
CA GLY A 123 5.75 -4.95 0.57
C GLY A 123 4.99 -4.74 1.89
N THR A 124 3.67 -4.89 1.87
CA THR A 124 2.85 -4.93 3.09
C THR A 124 3.20 -6.11 3.98
N HIS A 125 3.42 -7.30 3.43
CA HIS A 125 3.83 -8.46 4.23
C HIS A 125 5.20 -8.24 4.89
N MET A 126 6.16 -7.65 4.15
CA MET A 126 7.47 -7.30 4.70
C MET A 126 7.35 -6.26 5.81
N LEU A 127 6.53 -5.22 5.62
CA LEU A 127 6.31 -4.18 6.62
C LEU A 127 5.52 -4.67 7.84
N ARG A 128 4.54 -5.56 7.66
CA ARG A 128 3.88 -6.25 8.79
C ARG A 128 4.93 -6.95 9.66
N LYS A 129 5.81 -7.74 9.06
CA LYS A 129 6.86 -8.45 9.79
C LYS A 129 7.85 -7.50 10.46
N LEU A 130 8.33 -6.49 9.72
CA LEU A 130 9.27 -5.49 10.21
C LEU A 130 8.72 -4.72 11.41
N LEU A 131 7.49 -4.20 11.28
CA LEU A 131 6.85 -3.43 12.32
C LEU A 131 6.62 -4.28 13.58
N ARG A 132 6.27 -5.56 13.43
CA ARG A 132 6.10 -6.47 14.57
C ARG A 132 7.40 -6.73 15.33
N GLU A 133 8.50 -6.94 14.60
CA GLU A 133 9.76 -7.39 15.18
C GLU A 133 10.66 -6.23 15.65
N GLU A 134 10.68 -5.11 14.94
CA GLU A 134 11.64 -4.02 15.19
C GLU A 134 10.98 -2.76 15.77
N VAL A 135 9.65 -2.60 15.66
CA VAL A 135 8.96 -1.34 16.00
C VAL A 135 7.96 -1.50 17.14
N ASP A 136 7.02 -2.44 17.05
CA ASP A 136 5.82 -2.52 17.90
C ASP A 136 6.15 -2.64 19.39
N SER A 137 7.19 -3.40 19.77
CA SER A 137 7.62 -3.54 21.17
C SER A 137 8.59 -2.43 21.61
N ASN A 138 9.32 -1.81 20.69
CA ASN A 138 10.33 -0.80 20.98
C ASN A 138 9.70 0.59 21.09
N ALA A 139 9.45 1.07 22.31
CA ALA A 139 8.79 2.36 22.54
C ALA A 139 9.50 3.56 21.88
N SER A 140 10.84 3.57 21.85
CA SER A 140 11.63 4.66 21.24
C SER A 140 11.45 4.70 19.72
N VAL A 141 11.38 3.54 19.08
CA VAL A 141 11.14 3.46 17.62
C VAL A 141 9.66 3.67 17.31
N ARG A 142 8.76 3.03 18.06
CA ARG A 142 7.30 3.20 17.94
C ARG A 142 6.85 4.65 18.07
N SER A 143 7.51 5.44 18.94
CA SER A 143 7.21 6.86 19.10
C SER A 143 7.43 7.69 17.82
N LYS A 144 8.18 7.16 16.84
CA LYS A 144 8.42 7.79 15.55
C LYS A 144 7.35 7.42 14.50
N VAL A 145 6.47 6.46 14.77
CA VAL A 145 5.43 6.06 13.81
C VAL A 145 4.41 7.20 13.69
N VAL A 146 4.33 7.78 12.49
CA VAL A 146 3.33 8.79 12.12
C VAL A 146 2.07 8.08 11.63
N GLY A 147 2.24 7.09 10.75
CA GLY A 147 1.17 6.23 10.25
C GLY A 147 1.75 5.07 9.45
N ALA A 148 0.99 3.99 9.31
CA ALA A 148 1.40 2.85 8.50
C ALA A 148 0.29 2.47 7.52
N PHE A 149 0.49 2.72 6.23
CA PHE A 149 -0.43 2.38 5.15
C PHE A 149 -0.02 1.01 4.60
N LEU A 150 -0.66 -0.03 5.12
CA LEU A 150 -0.36 -1.44 4.90
C LEU A 150 -1.47 -2.06 4.06
N LEU A 151 -1.45 -1.78 2.75
CA LEU A 151 -2.55 -2.09 1.84
C LEU A 151 -2.34 -3.43 1.13
N GLY A 152 -3.40 -4.16 0.81
CA GLY A 152 -3.28 -5.39 0.02
C GLY A 152 -2.46 -6.49 0.72
N GLY A 153 -2.62 -6.71 2.02
CA GLY A 153 -1.78 -7.67 2.73
C GLY A 153 -2.27 -8.11 4.09
N ASN A 154 -3.60 -8.16 4.28
CA ASN A 154 -4.27 -8.84 5.38
C ASN A 154 -3.75 -8.51 6.78
N VAL A 155 -3.52 -7.23 7.10
CA VAL A 155 -3.25 -6.83 8.49
C VAL A 155 -4.36 -7.38 9.39
N THR A 156 -4.00 -7.98 10.52
CA THR A 156 -4.93 -8.63 11.43
C THR A 156 -5.00 -7.96 12.79
N THR A 157 -6.17 -8.07 13.43
CA THR A 157 -6.41 -7.77 14.84
C THR A 157 -7.10 -8.95 15.53
N ALA A 158 -7.24 -8.87 16.86
CA ALA A 158 -8.23 -9.70 17.55
C ALA A 158 -9.65 -9.25 17.12
N PRO A 159 -10.63 -10.16 16.98
CA PRO A 159 -11.99 -9.81 16.58
C PRO A 159 -12.57 -8.69 17.45
N GLY A 160 -13.12 -7.66 16.80
CA GLY A 160 -13.71 -6.50 17.49
C GLY A 160 -12.71 -5.54 18.15
N SER A 161 -11.40 -5.71 17.92
CA SER A 161 -10.34 -4.87 18.47
C SER A 161 -9.54 -4.15 17.39
N THR A 162 -8.88 -3.06 17.77
CA THR A 162 -7.89 -2.35 16.94
C THR A 162 -6.48 -2.93 17.05
N ARG A 163 -6.27 -3.95 17.90
CA ARG A 163 -4.98 -4.59 18.19
C ARG A 163 -5.14 -6.10 18.42
N GLY A 164 -4.03 -6.80 18.69
CA GLY A 164 -4.03 -8.20 19.14
C GLY A 164 -3.86 -9.23 18.03
N GLY A 165 -3.63 -8.78 16.79
CA GLY A 165 -3.31 -9.62 15.64
C GLY A 165 -1.83 -9.51 15.29
N ASP A 166 -1.52 -8.68 14.30
CA ASP A 166 -0.16 -8.30 13.94
C ASP A 166 0.52 -7.59 15.11
N PHE A 167 -0.10 -6.53 15.62
CA PHE A 167 0.51 -5.61 16.57
C PHE A 167 -0.14 -5.68 17.95
N ARG A 168 0.70 -5.62 19.00
CA ARG A 168 0.28 -5.54 20.40
C ARG A 168 0.08 -4.09 20.84
N ASN A 169 0.86 -3.13 20.33
CA ASN A 169 0.86 -1.75 20.80
C ASN A 169 0.40 -0.75 19.74
N ILE A 170 0.65 -0.99 18.45
CA ILE A 170 0.21 -0.15 17.34
C ILE A 170 -1.25 -0.50 16.98
N PRO A 171 -2.23 0.43 17.13
CA PRO A 171 -3.62 0.20 16.73
C PRO A 171 -3.84 0.38 15.23
N THR A 172 -5.00 -0.07 14.74
CA THR A 172 -5.59 0.45 13.50
C THR A 172 -6.18 1.84 13.71
N CYS A 173 -6.10 2.70 12.69
CA CYS A 173 -6.66 4.04 12.76
C CYS A 173 -8.20 4.02 12.76
N THR A 174 -8.80 4.92 13.53
CA THR A 174 -10.25 5.02 13.77
C THR A 174 -10.82 6.41 13.50
N SER A 175 -9.99 7.46 13.56
CA SER A 175 -10.43 8.84 13.34
C SER A 175 -9.44 9.67 12.52
N ARG A 176 -9.93 10.77 11.95
CA ARG A 176 -9.09 11.74 11.23
C ARG A 176 -7.98 12.29 12.11
N GLY A 177 -6.77 12.34 11.58
CA GLY A 177 -5.59 12.85 12.27
C GLY A 177 -4.99 11.94 13.34
N GLU A 178 -5.62 10.79 13.66
CA GLU A 178 -5.02 9.80 14.56
C GLU A 178 -3.69 9.32 13.98
N TYR A 179 -2.60 9.50 14.72
CA TYR A 179 -1.25 9.11 14.31
C TYR A 179 -0.76 7.91 15.13
N GLY A 180 0.33 7.28 14.68
CA GLY A 180 0.88 6.09 15.35
C GLY A 180 0.01 4.85 15.17
N CYS A 181 -0.83 4.82 14.13
CA CYS A 181 -1.79 3.77 13.83
C CYS A 181 -1.66 3.27 12.38
N VAL A 182 -2.33 2.15 12.10
CA VAL A 182 -2.32 1.45 10.81
C VAL A 182 -3.58 1.76 10.01
N VAL A 183 -3.39 2.14 8.74
CA VAL A 183 -4.41 2.16 7.69
C VAL A 183 -4.20 0.92 6.84
N ALA A 184 -5.18 0.03 6.78
CA ALA A 184 -5.09 -1.23 6.05
C ALA A 184 -6.44 -1.60 5.44
N TYR A 185 -6.41 -2.03 4.19
CA TYR A 185 -7.54 -2.62 3.49
C TYR A 185 -7.03 -3.27 2.20
N SER A 186 -7.86 -4.13 1.61
CA SER A 186 -7.75 -4.61 0.23
C SER A 186 -9.06 -4.32 -0.49
N THR A 187 -9.02 -3.99 -1.77
CA THR A 187 -10.19 -3.52 -2.52
C THR A 187 -10.89 -4.64 -3.28
N SER A 188 -12.21 -4.50 -3.43
CA SER A 188 -12.99 -5.36 -4.33
C SER A 188 -14.13 -4.60 -4.99
N ALA A 189 -14.44 -4.92 -6.24
CA ALA A 189 -15.64 -4.44 -6.93
C ALA A 189 -16.84 -5.37 -6.69
N SER A 190 -16.59 -6.64 -6.32
CA SER A 190 -17.63 -7.62 -6.02
C SER A 190 -17.51 -8.20 -4.61
N SER A 191 -18.44 -9.09 -4.26
CA SER A 191 -18.35 -9.92 -3.04
C SER A 191 -17.86 -11.31 -3.44
N PRO A 192 -16.55 -11.59 -3.35
CA PRO A 192 -16.00 -12.85 -3.82
C PRO A 192 -16.40 -14.00 -2.89
N ALA A 193 -16.63 -15.19 -3.46
CA ALA A 193 -16.78 -16.42 -2.68
C ALA A 193 -15.44 -16.87 -2.08
N LEU A 194 -14.34 -16.68 -2.84
CA LEU A 194 -12.97 -16.97 -2.42
C LEU A 194 -12.05 -15.79 -2.76
N SER A 195 -11.22 -15.40 -1.81
CA SER A 195 -10.24 -14.34 -1.96
C SER A 195 -9.01 -14.66 -1.11
N LEU A 196 -7.82 -14.33 -1.63
CA LEU A 196 -6.59 -14.35 -0.84
C LEU A 196 -6.48 -13.12 0.08
N PHE A 197 -7.43 -12.18 -0.01
CA PHE A 197 -7.46 -10.95 0.77
C PHE A 197 -8.79 -10.78 1.52
N GLY A 198 -8.73 -10.11 2.66
CA GLY A 198 -9.91 -9.87 3.49
C GLY A 198 -10.30 -11.04 4.38
N ASP A 199 -9.69 -12.22 4.21
CA ASP A 199 -9.84 -13.39 5.09
C ASP A 199 -8.47 -13.93 5.52
N SER A 200 -8.22 -14.00 6.82
CA SER A 200 -6.95 -14.49 7.37
C SER A 200 -6.82 -16.01 7.27
N ALA A 201 -7.91 -16.75 7.05
CA ALA A 201 -7.84 -18.20 6.83
C ALA A 201 -7.28 -18.55 5.45
N GLU A 202 -7.44 -17.65 4.47
CA GLU A 202 -7.00 -17.84 3.08
C GLU A 202 -5.67 -17.11 2.79
N ASP A 203 -5.03 -16.51 3.82
CA ASP A 203 -3.79 -15.72 3.71
C ASP A 203 -2.54 -16.61 3.58
N VAL A 204 -2.40 -17.25 2.41
CA VAL A 204 -1.28 -18.16 2.11
C VAL A 204 0.08 -17.44 2.10
N THR A 205 0.13 -16.19 1.64
CA THR A 205 1.38 -15.40 1.62
C THR A 205 1.75 -14.95 3.03
N GLY A 206 0.79 -14.50 3.84
CA GLY A 206 1.03 -14.20 5.25
C GLY A 206 1.55 -15.40 6.03
N ALA A 207 0.98 -16.59 5.79
CA ALA A 207 1.48 -17.84 6.37
C ALA A 207 2.94 -18.11 5.97
N ALA A 208 3.27 -17.99 4.69
CA ALA A 208 4.63 -18.21 4.17
C ALA A 208 5.66 -17.21 4.74
N VAL A 209 5.24 -16.00 5.11
CA VAL A 209 6.08 -14.96 5.73
C VAL A 209 6.17 -15.11 7.27
N GLY A 210 5.37 -16.00 7.87
CA GLY A 210 5.30 -16.19 9.32
C GLY A 210 4.52 -15.08 10.03
N LEU A 211 3.51 -14.52 9.35
CA LEU A 211 2.58 -13.55 9.91
C LEU A 211 1.43 -14.25 10.64
N PRO A 212 0.75 -13.57 11.57
CA PRO A 212 -0.41 -14.13 12.23
C PRO A 212 -1.57 -14.27 11.24
N VAL A 213 -2.01 -15.51 11.04
CA VAL A 213 -3.08 -15.89 10.12
C VAL A 213 -4.00 -16.93 10.79
N GLY A 214 -5.11 -17.28 10.14
CA GLY A 214 -6.02 -18.33 10.59
C GLY A 214 -7.04 -17.89 11.64
N ALA A 215 -7.58 -18.88 12.37
CA ALA A 215 -8.70 -18.70 13.29
C ALA A 215 -8.39 -17.72 14.44
N GLY A 216 -9.41 -16.98 14.88
CA GLY A 216 -9.28 -15.98 15.95
C GLY A 216 -8.54 -14.71 15.52
N ARG A 217 -8.33 -14.51 14.22
CA ARG A 217 -7.84 -13.27 13.61
C ARG A 217 -8.93 -12.64 12.77
N ALA A 218 -9.04 -11.32 12.82
CA ALA A 218 -9.89 -10.54 11.93
C ALA A 218 -9.00 -9.70 11.02
N VAL A 219 -9.21 -9.78 9.70
CA VAL A 219 -8.54 -8.89 8.75
C VAL A 219 -9.10 -7.48 8.90
N VAL A 220 -8.21 -6.50 8.90
CA VAL A 220 -8.53 -5.08 9.05
C VAL A 220 -9.04 -4.51 7.74
N CYS A 221 -10.10 -3.70 7.84
CA CYS A 221 -10.47 -2.73 6.82
C CYS A 221 -10.71 -1.38 7.52
N THR A 222 -9.80 -0.44 7.29
CA THR A 222 -9.95 0.96 7.71
C THR A 222 -10.54 1.76 6.55
N ASP A 223 -11.67 2.41 6.78
CA ASP A 223 -12.37 3.18 5.75
C ASP A 223 -11.66 4.53 5.50
N PRO A 224 -10.99 4.72 4.35
CA PRO A 224 -10.26 5.95 4.08
C PRO A 224 -11.20 7.17 3.94
N ALA A 225 -12.47 6.99 3.55
CA ALA A 225 -13.43 8.11 3.49
C ALA A 225 -13.69 8.69 4.88
N LYS A 226 -13.82 7.83 5.90
CA LYS A 226 -13.97 8.25 7.30
C LYS A 226 -12.69 8.88 7.85
N LEU A 227 -11.53 8.28 7.58
CA LEU A 227 -10.25 8.80 8.08
C LEU A 227 -9.86 10.15 7.43
N ALA A 228 -10.30 10.40 6.20
CA ALA A 228 -10.12 11.68 5.54
C ALA A 228 -11.22 12.70 5.86
N ASP A 229 -12.34 12.27 6.45
CA ASP A 229 -13.56 13.06 6.58
C ASP A 229 -14.06 13.59 5.22
N GLU A 230 -14.00 12.72 4.22
CA GLU A 230 -14.35 12.99 2.83
C GLU A 230 -15.13 11.80 2.25
N GLN A 231 -16.46 11.94 2.15
CA GLN A 231 -17.37 10.89 1.64
C GLN A 231 -17.49 10.89 0.10
N GLY A 232 -17.01 11.93 -0.58
CA GLY A 232 -17.17 12.11 -2.02
C GLY A 232 -16.48 11.01 -2.86
N PRO A 233 -16.90 10.82 -4.11
CA PRO A 233 -16.30 9.82 -4.98
C PRO A 233 -14.86 10.18 -5.35
N VAL A 234 -14.01 9.16 -5.49
CA VAL A 234 -12.60 9.27 -5.90
C VAL A 234 -12.35 8.54 -7.21
N GLY A 235 -11.28 8.92 -7.91
CA GLY A 235 -10.80 8.19 -9.08
C GLY A 235 -9.56 7.34 -8.76
N VAL A 236 -9.15 6.56 -9.75
CA VAL A 236 -7.83 5.93 -9.75
C VAL A 236 -6.81 6.97 -10.22
N THR A 237 -5.77 7.19 -9.41
CA THR A 237 -4.70 8.17 -9.69
C THR A 237 -3.43 7.44 -10.09
N MET A 238 -2.78 7.86 -11.18
CA MET A 238 -1.61 7.19 -11.72
C MET A 238 -0.72 8.17 -12.51
N PRO A 239 0.55 7.82 -12.78
CA PRO A 239 1.39 8.60 -13.66
C PRO A 239 0.81 8.65 -15.08
N SER A 240 0.89 9.81 -15.73
CA SER A 240 0.42 9.95 -17.12
C SER A 240 1.33 9.21 -18.11
N ARG A 241 2.61 9.02 -17.74
CA ARG A 241 3.53 8.14 -18.45
C ARG A 241 3.12 6.67 -18.20
N PRO A 242 3.03 5.83 -19.24
CA PRO A 242 2.73 4.41 -19.10
C PRO A 242 3.73 3.66 -18.19
N PHE A 243 3.24 2.58 -17.57
CA PHE A 243 4.09 1.64 -16.85
C PHE A 243 5.16 1.03 -17.76
N ALA A 244 6.34 0.69 -17.21
CA ALA A 244 7.38 0.02 -17.98
C ALA A 244 6.90 -1.33 -18.55
N PRO A 245 7.22 -1.69 -19.80
CA PRO A 245 6.79 -2.96 -20.39
C PRO A 245 7.18 -4.17 -19.53
N GLY A 246 6.28 -5.16 -19.43
CA GLY A 246 6.50 -6.37 -18.64
C GLY A 246 5.18 -7.01 -18.17
N LEU A 247 5.29 -8.04 -17.33
CA LEU A 247 4.15 -8.79 -16.81
C LEU A 247 3.19 -7.88 -16.03
N MET A 248 3.72 -6.98 -15.20
CA MET A 248 2.88 -6.05 -14.42
C MET A 248 2.13 -5.05 -15.32
N ALA A 249 2.77 -4.53 -16.37
CA ALA A 249 2.09 -3.65 -17.32
C ALA A 249 0.93 -4.37 -18.02
N ALA A 250 1.14 -5.63 -18.43
CA ALA A 250 0.09 -6.45 -19.04
C ALA A 250 -1.08 -6.67 -18.06
N LEU A 251 -0.78 -7.01 -16.80
CA LEU A 251 -1.80 -7.17 -15.76
C LEU A 251 -2.59 -5.88 -15.51
N LEU A 252 -1.92 -4.74 -15.37
CA LEU A 252 -2.59 -3.44 -15.21
C LEU A 252 -3.47 -3.09 -16.42
N GLN A 253 -3.00 -3.38 -17.63
CA GLN A 253 -3.74 -3.13 -18.87
C GLN A 253 -5.03 -3.95 -18.96
N VAL A 254 -5.03 -5.21 -18.51
CA VAL A 254 -6.24 -6.06 -18.55
C VAL A 254 -7.16 -5.86 -17.34
N THR A 255 -6.69 -5.24 -16.26
CA THR A 255 -7.43 -5.11 -14.98
C THR A 255 -7.87 -3.68 -14.69
N ALA A 256 -6.92 -2.82 -14.29
CA ALA A 256 -7.16 -1.45 -13.86
C ALA A 256 -7.52 -0.52 -15.03
N TYR A 257 -7.02 -0.84 -16.23
CA TYR A 257 -7.11 0.02 -17.41
C TYR A 257 -7.54 -0.71 -18.70
N PRO A 258 -8.62 -1.52 -18.69
CA PRO A 258 -9.03 -2.34 -19.84
C PRO A 258 -9.37 -1.52 -21.10
N GLN A 259 -9.69 -0.24 -20.92
CA GLN A 259 -10.00 0.70 -22.00
C GLN A 259 -8.77 1.46 -22.51
N GLY A 260 -7.58 1.13 -22.02
CA GLY A 260 -6.32 1.80 -22.31
C GLY A 260 -5.81 2.64 -21.14
N TRP A 261 -4.49 2.80 -21.07
CA TRP A 261 -3.82 3.59 -20.04
C TRP A 261 -4.25 5.05 -20.09
N PRO A 262 -4.89 5.60 -19.04
CA PRO A 262 -5.31 6.99 -19.07
C PRO A 262 -4.10 7.91 -18.96
N THR A 263 -4.04 8.91 -19.84
CA THR A 263 -2.92 9.84 -19.95
C THR A 263 -3.40 11.28 -20.13
N SER A 264 -2.52 12.24 -19.88
CA SER A 264 -2.78 13.68 -20.03
C SER A 264 -1.46 14.41 -20.30
N SER A 265 -1.51 15.73 -20.52
CA SER A 265 -0.31 16.56 -20.60
C SER A 265 0.37 16.81 -19.24
N SER A 266 -0.32 16.51 -18.12
CA SER A 266 0.27 16.59 -16.79
C SER A 266 1.20 15.42 -16.50
N THR A 267 2.00 15.54 -15.43
CA THR A 267 2.82 14.42 -14.94
C THR A 267 1.96 13.27 -14.41
N TRP A 268 0.80 13.60 -13.83
CA TRP A 268 -0.16 12.65 -13.25
C TRP A 268 -1.55 12.81 -13.85
N THR A 269 -2.30 11.72 -13.82
CA THR A 269 -3.68 11.64 -14.29
C THR A 269 -4.57 11.00 -13.23
N ILE A 270 -5.75 11.56 -13.01
CA ILE A 270 -6.87 10.85 -12.39
C ILE A 270 -7.77 10.36 -13.52
N GLY A 271 -8.08 9.06 -13.52
CA GLY A 271 -8.99 8.46 -14.49
C GLY A 271 -10.38 9.12 -14.50
N ALA A 272 -11.12 8.96 -15.60
CA ALA A 272 -12.47 9.52 -15.73
C ALA A 272 -13.49 8.79 -14.84
N GLY A 273 -13.18 7.56 -14.39
CA GLY A 273 -13.99 6.81 -13.45
C GLY A 273 -14.07 7.45 -12.08
N ARG A 274 -15.20 7.26 -11.42
CA ARG A 274 -15.44 7.69 -10.04
C ARG A 274 -15.96 6.54 -9.23
N GLY A 275 -15.63 6.47 -7.95
CA GLY A 275 -16.24 5.48 -7.09
C GLY A 275 -16.24 5.90 -5.64
N VAL A 276 -17.14 5.30 -4.90
CA VAL A 276 -17.14 5.31 -3.44
C VAL A 276 -16.76 3.92 -2.97
N GLY A 277 -16.38 3.78 -1.70
CA GLY A 277 -16.15 2.46 -1.13
C GLY A 277 -16.58 2.41 0.33
N GLN A 278 -16.76 1.18 0.81
CA GLN A 278 -17.12 0.91 2.20
C GLN A 278 -16.51 -0.42 2.64
N CYS A 279 -16.04 -0.47 3.88
CA CYS A 279 -15.62 -1.74 4.49
C CYS A 279 -16.80 -2.69 4.67
N THR A 280 -16.65 -3.94 4.23
CA THR A 280 -17.72 -4.94 4.21
C THR A 280 -17.97 -5.61 5.56
N GLY A 281 -16.92 -5.76 6.38
CA GLY A 281 -16.97 -6.60 7.58
C GLY A 281 -17.09 -8.09 7.28
N GLY A 282 -17.16 -8.90 8.35
CA GLY A 282 -17.35 -10.35 8.24
C GLY A 282 -16.12 -11.13 7.77
N LYS A 283 -16.36 -12.29 7.13
CA LYS A 283 -15.31 -13.24 6.71
C LYS A 283 -14.37 -12.66 5.65
N ASN A 284 -14.92 -11.97 4.65
CA ASN A 284 -14.15 -11.26 3.60
C ASN A 284 -14.22 -9.75 3.89
N ASN A 285 -13.43 -9.28 4.86
CA ASN A 285 -13.39 -7.87 5.23
C ASN A 285 -12.55 -7.07 4.24
N LEU A 286 -13.21 -6.57 3.20
CA LEU A 286 -12.63 -5.86 2.07
C LEU A 286 -13.18 -4.43 2.03
N TYR A 287 -12.47 -3.52 1.36
CA TYR A 287 -12.99 -2.22 0.99
C TYR A 287 -13.72 -2.33 -0.35
N ARG A 288 -15.03 -2.53 -0.28
CA ARG A 288 -15.88 -2.75 -1.45
C ARG A 288 -16.12 -1.43 -2.17
N ILE A 289 -15.58 -1.31 -3.37
CA ILE A 289 -15.71 -0.15 -4.24
C ILE A 289 -16.93 -0.29 -5.14
N THR A 290 -17.64 0.80 -5.35
CA THR A 290 -18.71 0.92 -6.34
C THR A 290 -18.31 2.01 -7.31
N LEU A 291 -17.96 1.59 -8.53
CA LEU A 291 -17.58 2.49 -9.60
C LEU A 291 -18.82 3.10 -10.27
N SER A 292 -18.60 4.29 -10.83
CA SER A 292 -19.56 5.15 -11.51
C SER A 292 -18.81 5.86 -12.63
N GLY A 293 -19.51 6.13 -13.73
CA GLY A 293 -18.89 6.71 -14.93
C GLY A 293 -18.27 5.67 -15.87
N PRO A 294 -17.50 6.13 -16.88
CA PRO A 294 -17.18 5.33 -18.06
C PRO A 294 -16.07 4.29 -17.83
N GLN A 295 -15.21 4.48 -16.84
CA GLN A 295 -14.06 3.61 -16.61
C GLN A 295 -14.49 2.31 -15.94
N THR A 296 -14.19 1.19 -16.58
CA THR A 296 -14.37 -0.15 -16.03
C THR A 296 -13.08 -0.64 -15.38
N ILE A 297 -13.22 -1.53 -14.40
CA ILE A 297 -12.11 -2.25 -13.76
C ILE A 297 -12.49 -3.72 -13.74
N ASN A 298 -11.57 -4.56 -14.20
CA ASN A 298 -11.75 -6.01 -14.13
C ASN A 298 -11.10 -6.56 -12.86
N GLU A 299 -11.77 -7.52 -12.23
CA GLU A 299 -11.21 -8.25 -11.10
C GLU A 299 -10.36 -9.43 -11.56
N LEU A 300 -9.22 -9.63 -10.89
CA LEU A 300 -8.45 -10.86 -11.02
C LEU A 300 -9.06 -11.93 -10.11
N PRO A 301 -9.25 -13.17 -10.58
CA PRO A 301 -9.65 -14.27 -9.72
C PRO A 301 -8.73 -14.35 -8.49
N LEU A 302 -9.32 -14.50 -7.31
CA LEU A 302 -8.65 -14.53 -5.99
C LEU A 302 -8.00 -13.21 -5.51
N TYR A 303 -7.73 -12.27 -6.41
CA TYR A 303 -7.06 -10.98 -6.12
C TYR A 303 -8.01 -9.78 -6.21
N GLN A 304 -9.24 -9.95 -6.73
CA GLN A 304 -10.22 -8.86 -6.87
C GLN A 304 -9.59 -7.64 -7.58
N THR A 305 -9.71 -6.44 -7.00
CA THR A 305 -9.13 -5.20 -7.55
C THR A 305 -7.77 -4.85 -6.94
N HIS A 306 -7.04 -5.82 -6.38
CA HIS A 306 -5.77 -5.65 -5.65
C HIS A 306 -4.75 -4.69 -6.27
N LEU A 307 -4.66 -4.63 -7.61
CA LEU A 307 -3.72 -3.74 -8.32
C LEU A 307 -4.05 -2.24 -8.20
N ILE A 308 -5.21 -1.89 -7.65
CA ILE A 308 -5.61 -0.49 -7.39
C ILE A 308 -5.82 -0.17 -5.92
N ASP A 309 -5.47 -1.07 -4.97
CA ASP A 309 -5.73 -0.83 -3.53
C ASP A 309 -5.21 0.54 -3.05
N LEU A 310 -4.03 0.90 -3.53
CA LEU A 310 -3.39 2.16 -3.19
C LEU A 310 -3.80 3.29 -4.13
N ASN A 311 -4.01 2.99 -5.42
CA ASN A 311 -4.24 4.01 -6.45
C ASN A 311 -5.69 4.51 -6.53
N PHE A 312 -6.67 3.71 -6.08
CA PHE A 312 -8.05 4.14 -5.92
C PHE A 312 -8.16 5.10 -4.72
N GLY A 313 -8.29 6.40 -4.99
CA GLY A 313 -8.28 7.42 -3.94
C GLY A 313 -6.89 7.71 -3.36
N LEU A 314 -5.82 7.60 -4.15
CA LEU A 314 -4.46 7.93 -3.70
C LEU A 314 -4.34 9.32 -3.06
N GLU A 315 -4.98 10.34 -3.65
CA GLU A 315 -4.97 11.69 -3.08
C GLU A 315 -5.59 11.74 -1.67
N ARG A 316 -6.59 10.89 -1.41
CA ARG A 316 -7.19 10.74 -0.08
C ARG A 316 -6.22 10.12 0.90
N LEU A 317 -5.47 9.08 0.50
CA LEU A 317 -4.44 8.49 1.36
C LEU A 317 -3.33 9.49 1.70
N VAL A 318 -2.90 10.30 0.72
CA VAL A 318 -1.92 11.38 0.95
C VAL A 318 -2.50 12.44 1.91
N SER A 319 -3.79 12.76 1.81
CA SER A 319 -4.49 13.68 2.74
C SER A 319 -4.50 13.13 4.18
N ILE A 320 -4.82 11.84 4.36
CA ILE A 320 -4.77 11.16 5.66
C ILE A 320 -3.35 11.25 6.23
N ALA A 321 -2.33 10.86 5.45
CA ALA A 321 -0.94 10.89 5.89
C ALA A 321 -0.47 12.30 6.29
N ARG A 322 -0.89 13.35 5.58
CA ARG A 322 -0.62 14.75 5.97
C ARG A 322 -1.27 15.11 7.29
N SER A 323 -2.53 14.73 7.49
CA SER A 323 -3.24 14.97 8.75
C SER A 323 -2.58 14.27 9.94
N GLN A 324 -2.09 13.04 9.72
CA GLN A 324 -1.33 12.28 10.72
C GLN A 324 0.02 12.94 11.02
N ALA A 325 0.74 13.39 10.00
CA ALA A 325 2.01 14.09 10.17
C ALA A 325 1.84 15.38 10.96
N ALA A 326 0.84 16.21 10.63
CA ALA A 326 0.53 17.44 11.36
C ALA A 326 0.22 17.15 12.85
N SER A 327 -0.57 16.11 13.12
CA SER A 327 -0.93 15.73 14.50
C SER A 327 0.26 15.16 15.28
N TRP A 328 1.13 14.39 14.62
CA TRP A 328 2.36 13.86 15.23
C TRP A 328 3.37 14.95 15.57
N GLN A 329 3.43 16.03 14.78
CA GLN A 329 4.32 17.16 15.06
C GLN A 329 3.84 18.05 16.21
N ALA A 330 2.53 18.07 16.48
CA ALA A 330 1.92 18.91 17.50
C ALA A 330 1.91 18.29 18.91
N ARG A 331 2.52 17.10 19.08
CA ARG A 331 2.49 16.32 20.32
C ARG A 331 3.50 16.76 21.39
#